data_AF-A0A944V4N8-F1
#
_entry.id   AF-A0A944V4N8-F1
#
_cell.length_a   1.000
_cell.length_b   1.000
_cell.length_c   1.000
_cell.angle_alpha   90.00
_cell.angle_beta   90.00
_cell.angle_gamma   90.00
#
_symmetry.space_group_name_H-M   'P 1'
#
loop_
_entity.id
_entity.type
_entity.pdbx_description
1 polymer ?
#
loop_
_entity_poly.entity_id
_entity_poly.type
_entity_poly.pdbx_seq_one_letter_code
_entity_poly.pdbx_strand_id
1 'polypeptide(L)'
;MKNWFSILTIMFTIFSATKLTAQIPDYNEMIAKLEKAKDDTLRYEVIKEDLCFYHPESEKVYEFANEEFYEKMYPIWRNDSLKVIEINKLLEKYPKTNWRRTMYQSLCYSLYDMGKRDKLKSTLINFRNEFPDDYIAFYISARYLTKINTDIQLLTSFAEKAHKLSYKYSKLKFYPEEQWALEKRSAPVKTAAILAEQYCDNNEYEKAEIILQEVIESNQLGMDDETNLCEIYFWLAKIREQQNDEKAAIDYALKAIIAGDSRNYITRAANRILKLYTHRLDLSEPEVTEFIHNQTNYSGPVFSDVSQSLWLGKVNGGRVSWGDYNNDGFDDILVNGCRLFRNMKGKFFLEVTQA
;
A
#
# COMPACT_ATOMS: atom_id res chain seq x y z
N MET A 1 13.99 -81.50 -18.78
CA MET A 1 13.16 -81.77 -17.59
C MET A 1 13.98 -81.47 -16.33
N LYS A 2 13.76 -80.30 -15.72
CA LYS A 2 13.81 -80.04 -14.27
C LYS A 2 13.49 -78.56 -14.03
N ASN A 3 12.45 -78.34 -13.25
CA ASN A 3 11.90 -77.07 -12.80
C ASN A 3 12.93 -76.26 -12.01
N TRP A 4 12.89 -74.93 -12.12
CA TRP A 4 13.09 -74.00 -11.01
C TRP A 4 12.29 -72.71 -11.28
N PHE A 5 11.12 -72.65 -10.64
CA PHE A 5 10.44 -71.39 -10.31
C PHE A 5 11.02 -70.92 -8.98
N SER A 6 11.53 -69.69 -8.93
CA SER A 6 11.89 -69.02 -7.68
C SER A 6 11.04 -67.76 -7.55
N ILE A 7 10.13 -67.83 -6.59
CA ILE A 7 9.20 -66.78 -6.16
C ILE A 7 10.03 -65.70 -5.43
N LEU A 8 9.92 -64.45 -5.88
CA LEU A 8 10.49 -63.30 -5.17
C LEU A 8 9.45 -62.82 -4.14
N THR A 9 9.62 -63.23 -2.90
CA THR A 9 8.79 -62.79 -1.77
C THR A 9 9.18 -61.36 -1.39
N ILE A 10 8.30 -60.40 -1.66
CA ILE A 10 8.41 -59.03 -1.15
C ILE A 10 8.12 -59.06 0.35
N MET A 11 9.16 -58.91 1.17
CA MET A 11 9.04 -58.62 2.60
C MET A 11 8.41 -57.23 2.77
N PHE A 12 7.10 -57.18 2.97
CA PHE A 12 6.44 -56.02 3.57
C PHE A 12 6.83 -55.97 5.05
N THR A 13 7.88 -55.23 5.38
CA THR A 13 8.07 -54.75 6.75
C THR A 13 6.98 -53.72 7.05
N ILE A 14 5.96 -54.17 7.77
CA ILE A 14 5.00 -53.32 8.46
C ILE A 14 5.81 -52.58 9.54
N PHE A 15 6.27 -51.37 9.25
CA PHE A 15 6.60 -50.43 10.31
C PHE A 15 5.28 -50.10 11.00
N SER A 16 5.08 -50.64 12.20
CA SER A 16 4.04 -50.15 13.07
C SER A 16 4.34 -48.67 13.31
N ALA A 17 3.47 -47.81 12.79
CA ALA A 17 3.43 -46.42 13.19
C ALA A 17 2.94 -46.40 14.65
N THR A 18 3.85 -46.65 15.60
CA THR A 18 3.73 -46.05 16.91
C THR A 18 3.61 -44.55 16.64
N LYS A 19 2.40 -44.02 16.76
CA LYS A 19 2.20 -42.59 17.05
C LYS A 19 2.93 -42.31 18.35
N LEU A 20 4.24 -42.04 18.26
CA LEU A 20 4.86 -41.12 19.19
C LEU A 20 4.12 -39.82 18.93
N THR A 21 3.17 -39.49 19.80
CA THR A 21 2.78 -38.11 20.01
C THR A 21 4.03 -37.42 20.53
N ALA A 22 4.92 -37.00 19.63
CA ALA A 22 6.03 -36.14 19.98
C ALA A 22 5.40 -34.92 20.66
N GLN A 23 5.67 -34.79 21.96
CA GLN A 23 5.18 -33.66 22.73
C GLN A 23 5.69 -32.39 22.04
N ILE A 24 4.78 -31.47 21.72
CA ILE A 24 5.14 -30.17 21.15
C ILE A 24 6.13 -29.52 22.13
N PRO A 25 7.38 -29.22 21.72
CA PRO A 25 8.36 -28.65 22.63
C PRO A 25 7.87 -27.32 23.19
N ASP A 26 8.22 -26.99 24.43
CA ASP A 26 7.81 -25.73 25.04
C ASP A 26 8.41 -24.52 24.31
N TYR A 27 7.58 -23.52 24.03
CA TYR A 27 8.01 -22.33 23.28
C TYR A 27 9.15 -21.58 23.99
N ASN A 28 9.05 -21.36 25.31
CA ASN A 28 10.06 -20.61 26.05
C ASN A 28 11.40 -21.37 26.11
N GLU A 29 11.35 -22.71 26.22
CA GLU A 29 12.54 -23.55 26.14
C GLU A 29 13.22 -23.44 24.77
N MET A 30 12.44 -23.46 23.68
CA MET A 30 12.95 -23.30 22.33
C MET A 30 13.59 -21.91 22.11
N ILE A 31 12.96 -20.84 22.62
CA ILE A 31 13.53 -19.49 22.58
C ILE A 31 14.84 -19.44 23.37
N ALA A 32 14.90 -20.03 24.57
CA ALA A 32 16.13 -20.09 25.34
C ALA A 32 17.25 -20.87 24.62
N LYS A 33 16.90 -21.92 23.86
CA LYS A 33 17.86 -22.64 23.00
C LYS A 33 18.31 -21.79 21.81
N LEU A 34 17.39 -21.07 21.17
CA LEU A 34 17.67 -20.18 20.06
C LEU A 34 18.66 -19.08 20.47
N GLU A 35 18.43 -18.44 21.62
CA GLU A 35 19.30 -17.41 22.19
C GLU A 35 20.72 -17.91 22.45
N LYS A 36 20.86 -19.14 22.96
CA LYS A 36 22.18 -19.78 23.18
C LYS A 36 22.88 -20.17 21.87
N ALA A 37 22.15 -20.26 20.76
CA ALA A 37 22.68 -20.66 19.47
C ALA A 37 23.00 -19.46 18.55
N LYS A 38 22.88 -18.21 19.02
CA LYS A 38 23.08 -17.00 18.19
C LYS A 38 24.42 -16.96 17.43
N ASP A 39 25.49 -17.48 18.04
CA ASP A 39 26.83 -17.51 17.43
C ASP A 39 27.10 -18.80 16.60
N ASP A 40 26.18 -19.77 16.62
CA ASP A 40 26.24 -21.03 15.88
C ASP A 40 25.14 -21.05 14.81
N THR A 41 25.48 -20.56 13.62
CA THR A 41 24.52 -20.38 12.52
C THR A 41 23.79 -21.67 12.14
N LEU A 42 24.47 -22.82 12.16
CA LEU A 42 23.84 -24.09 11.78
C LEU A 42 22.79 -24.49 12.83
N ARG A 43 23.15 -24.41 14.10
CA ARG A 43 22.24 -24.74 15.20
C ARG A 43 21.08 -23.75 15.28
N TYR A 44 21.34 -22.47 15.02
CA TYR A 44 20.32 -21.43 14.98
C TYR A 44 19.26 -21.74 13.90
N GLU A 45 19.68 -22.08 12.69
CA GLU A 45 18.75 -22.40 11.60
C GLU A 45 17.92 -23.65 11.88
N VAL A 46 18.50 -24.69 12.48
CA VAL A 46 17.73 -25.88 12.90
C VAL A 46 16.63 -25.51 13.91
N ILE A 47 16.96 -24.69 14.91
CA ILE A 47 15.97 -24.27 15.93
C ILE A 47 14.91 -23.34 15.30
N LYS A 48 15.30 -22.49 14.33
CA LYS A 48 14.38 -21.66 13.56
C LYS A 48 13.38 -22.51 12.77
N GLU A 49 13.85 -23.56 12.09
CA GLU A 49 12.98 -24.51 11.37
C GLU A 49 12.01 -25.23 12.34
N ASP A 50 12.51 -25.69 13.48
CA ASP A 50 11.68 -26.31 14.51
C ASP A 50 10.62 -25.32 15.05
N LEU A 51 10.99 -24.05 15.30
CA LEU A 51 10.05 -23.01 15.73
C LEU A 51 8.97 -22.76 14.67
N CYS A 52 9.35 -22.70 13.40
CA CYS A 52 8.39 -22.56 12.29
C CYS A 52 7.44 -23.76 12.20
N PHE A 53 7.88 -24.96 12.55
CA PHE A 53 7.06 -26.16 12.51
C PHE A 53 6.13 -26.28 13.73
N TYR A 54 6.69 -26.17 14.94
CA TYR A 54 5.96 -26.41 16.18
C TYR A 54 5.17 -25.20 16.68
N HIS A 55 5.66 -23.97 16.43
CA HIS A 55 5.04 -22.72 16.89
C HIS A 55 4.88 -21.68 15.76
N PRO A 56 4.21 -22.03 14.64
CA PRO A 56 4.14 -21.19 13.43
C PRO A 56 3.40 -19.85 13.62
N GLU A 57 2.63 -19.71 14.70
CA GLU A 57 1.86 -18.50 15.04
C GLU A 57 2.52 -17.69 16.17
N SER A 58 3.78 -17.97 16.50
CA SER A 58 4.50 -17.28 17.58
C SER A 58 5.08 -15.93 17.15
N GLU A 59 5.42 -15.10 18.15
CA GLU A 59 6.09 -13.82 17.96
C GLU A 59 7.41 -13.98 17.22
N LYS A 60 8.23 -14.95 17.63
CA LYS A 60 9.53 -15.19 17.00
C LYS A 60 9.40 -15.59 15.53
N VAL A 61 8.39 -16.38 15.17
CA VAL A 61 8.12 -16.73 13.77
C VAL A 61 7.61 -15.53 12.97
N TYR A 62 6.86 -14.62 13.60
CA TYR A 62 6.49 -13.33 12.99
C TYR A 62 7.72 -12.47 12.70
N GLU A 63 8.65 -12.36 13.66
CA GLU A 63 9.92 -11.64 13.48
C GLU A 63 10.77 -12.25 12.34
N PHE A 64 10.95 -13.58 12.34
CA PHE A 64 11.68 -14.27 11.27
C PHE A 64 11.08 -14.03 9.89
N ALA A 65 9.75 -14.09 9.78
CA ALA A 65 9.05 -13.84 8.53
C ALA A 65 9.20 -12.38 8.08
N ASN A 66 9.21 -11.42 9.01
CA ASN A 66 9.45 -10.01 8.74
C ASN A 66 10.86 -9.76 8.22
N GLU A 67 11.89 -10.18 8.96
CA GLU A 67 13.29 -9.97 8.62
C GLU A 67 13.63 -10.60 7.27
N GLU A 68 13.29 -11.88 7.08
CA GLU A 68 13.62 -12.61 5.85
C GLU A 68 12.83 -12.10 4.65
N PHE A 69 11.62 -11.58 4.85
CA PHE A 69 10.87 -10.91 3.79
C PHE A 69 11.64 -9.69 3.29
N TYR A 70 12.05 -8.77 4.16
CA TYR A 70 12.74 -7.56 3.73
C TYR A 70 14.15 -7.84 3.19
N GLU A 71 14.89 -8.76 3.80
CA GLU A 71 16.19 -9.22 3.29
C GLU A 71 16.07 -9.70 1.83
N LYS A 72 15.05 -10.52 1.53
CA LYS A 72 14.80 -11.02 0.18
C LYS A 72 14.22 -9.96 -0.76
N MET A 73 13.40 -9.03 -0.27
CA MET A 73 12.73 -8.04 -1.11
C MET A 73 13.66 -6.88 -1.50
N TYR A 74 14.56 -6.41 -0.64
CA TYR A 74 15.38 -5.22 -0.92
C TYR A 74 16.22 -5.32 -2.21
N PRO A 75 16.94 -6.42 -2.49
CA PRO A 75 17.73 -6.54 -3.72
C PRO A 75 16.88 -6.57 -5.00
N ILE A 76 15.61 -6.96 -4.89
CA ILE A 76 14.70 -7.19 -6.03
C ILE A 76 13.46 -6.28 -5.99
N TRP A 77 13.49 -5.19 -5.21
CA TRP A 77 12.31 -4.38 -4.91
C TRP A 77 11.55 -3.91 -6.16
N ARG A 78 12.30 -3.63 -7.23
CA ARG A 78 11.81 -3.16 -8.54
C ARG A 78 11.59 -4.27 -9.57
N ASN A 79 11.71 -5.54 -9.19
CA ASN A 79 11.55 -6.68 -10.09
C ASN A 79 10.38 -7.56 -9.61
N ASP A 80 9.17 -7.25 -10.06
CA ASP A 80 7.95 -7.96 -9.67
C ASP A 80 7.98 -9.46 -10.01
N SER A 81 8.67 -9.85 -11.09
CA SER A 81 8.79 -11.26 -11.47
C SER A 81 9.56 -12.06 -10.42
N LEU A 82 10.67 -11.51 -9.90
CA LEU A 82 11.44 -12.15 -8.83
C LEU A 82 10.70 -12.06 -7.48
N LYS A 83 10.04 -10.93 -7.18
CA LYS A 83 9.24 -10.79 -5.95
C LYS A 83 8.17 -11.87 -5.85
N VAL A 84 7.42 -12.11 -6.93
CA VAL A 84 6.40 -13.17 -6.96
C VAL A 84 7.00 -14.54 -6.60
N ILE A 85 8.18 -14.87 -7.12
CA ILE A 85 8.85 -16.16 -6.83
C ILE A 85 9.22 -16.24 -5.34
N GLU A 86 9.92 -15.23 -4.82
CA GLU A 86 10.40 -15.25 -3.43
C GLU A 86 9.26 -15.16 -2.41
N ILE A 87 8.21 -14.38 -2.69
CA ILE A 87 7.04 -14.29 -1.79
C ILE A 87 6.30 -15.62 -1.70
N ASN A 88 6.15 -16.37 -2.80
CA ASN A 88 5.52 -17.69 -2.74
C ASN A 88 6.35 -18.68 -1.90
N LYS A 89 7.68 -18.67 -2.02
CA LYS A 89 8.56 -19.49 -1.16
C LYS A 89 8.40 -19.13 0.32
N LEU A 90 8.26 -17.83 0.63
CA LEU A 90 8.04 -17.37 2.00
C LEU A 90 6.66 -17.77 2.54
N LEU A 91 5.62 -17.72 1.71
CA LEU A 91 4.29 -18.23 2.06
C LEU A 91 4.31 -19.74 2.32
N GLU A 92 5.14 -20.51 1.62
CA GLU A 92 5.32 -21.94 1.93
C GLU A 92 6.09 -22.16 3.23
N LYS A 93 7.16 -21.38 3.46
CA LYS A 93 8.02 -21.47 4.64
C LYS A 93 7.31 -21.06 5.94
N TYR A 94 6.44 -20.06 5.87
CA TYR A 94 5.75 -19.48 7.03
C TYR A 94 4.23 -19.65 6.91
N PRO A 95 3.68 -20.84 7.21
CA PRO A 95 2.31 -21.21 6.82
C PRO A 95 1.19 -20.57 7.66
N LYS A 96 1.46 -20.08 8.87
CA LYS A 96 0.41 -19.55 9.78
C LYS A 96 0.71 -18.20 10.45
N THR A 97 1.86 -17.59 10.20
CA THR A 97 2.18 -16.29 10.80
C THR A 97 1.27 -15.18 10.26
N ASN A 98 0.91 -14.21 11.10
CA ASN A 98 0.15 -13.03 10.65
C ASN A 98 0.94 -12.16 9.65
N TRP A 99 2.27 -12.32 9.55
CA TRP A 99 3.08 -11.62 8.54
C TRP A 99 2.68 -11.98 7.10
N ARG A 100 2.00 -13.12 6.91
CA ARG A 100 1.42 -13.53 5.63
C ARG A 100 0.48 -12.48 5.04
N ARG A 101 -0.18 -11.67 5.89
CA ARG A 101 -0.96 -10.52 5.43
C ARG A 101 -0.14 -9.57 4.57
N THR A 102 1.06 -9.20 4.99
CA THR A 102 1.97 -8.31 4.24
C THR A 102 2.48 -9.00 2.97
N MET A 103 2.75 -10.31 3.05
CA MET A 103 3.12 -11.12 1.88
C MET A 103 2.03 -11.12 0.81
N TYR A 104 0.76 -11.34 1.19
CA TYR A 104 -0.36 -11.30 0.26
C TYR A 104 -0.57 -9.93 -0.37
N GLN A 105 -0.48 -8.84 0.41
CA GLN A 105 -0.56 -7.48 -0.13
C GLN A 105 0.50 -7.25 -1.22
N SER A 106 1.75 -7.62 -0.93
CA SER A 106 2.89 -7.47 -1.84
C SER A 106 2.79 -8.37 -3.07
N LEU A 107 2.30 -9.60 -2.89
CA LEU A 107 2.07 -10.55 -3.97
C LEU A 107 0.95 -10.07 -4.91
N CYS A 108 -0.17 -9.61 -4.35
CA CYS A 108 -1.29 -9.09 -5.13
C CYS A 108 -0.87 -7.87 -5.96
N TYR A 109 -0.11 -6.94 -5.36
CA TYR A 109 0.46 -5.79 -6.07
C TYR A 109 1.31 -6.24 -7.26
N SER A 110 2.28 -7.12 -7.02
CA SER A 110 3.23 -7.58 -8.05
C SER A 110 2.51 -8.32 -9.19
N LEU A 111 1.52 -9.16 -8.86
CA LEU A 111 0.71 -9.88 -9.86
C LEU A 111 -0.18 -8.93 -10.67
N TYR A 112 -0.74 -7.90 -10.03
CA TYR A 112 -1.53 -6.87 -10.71
C TYR A 112 -0.68 -6.08 -11.69
N ASP A 113 0.48 -5.58 -11.26
CA ASP A 113 1.39 -4.78 -12.07
C ASP A 113 1.90 -5.56 -13.30
N MET A 114 2.23 -6.85 -13.10
CA MET A 114 2.62 -7.76 -14.18
C MET A 114 1.45 -8.22 -15.08
N GLY A 115 0.21 -7.80 -14.81
CA GLY A 115 -0.97 -8.21 -15.56
C GLY A 115 -1.33 -9.70 -15.45
N LYS A 116 -0.88 -10.40 -14.39
CA LYS A 116 -1.11 -11.84 -14.18
C LYS A 116 -2.50 -12.12 -13.56
N ARG A 117 -3.55 -11.81 -14.32
CA ARG A 117 -4.95 -11.78 -13.88
C ARG A 117 -5.45 -13.06 -13.20
N ASP A 118 -5.19 -14.25 -13.78
CA ASP A 118 -5.70 -15.51 -13.21
C ASP A 118 -5.02 -15.85 -11.89
N LYS A 119 -3.69 -15.67 -11.82
CA LYS A 119 -2.93 -15.84 -10.57
C LYS A 119 -3.35 -14.82 -9.52
N LEU A 120 -3.63 -13.58 -9.92
CA LEU A 120 -4.14 -12.56 -9.00
C LEU A 120 -5.50 -12.97 -8.43
N LYS A 121 -6.43 -13.43 -9.27
CA LYS A 121 -7.76 -13.89 -8.82
C LYS A 121 -7.66 -15.03 -7.80
N SER A 122 -6.84 -16.06 -8.07
CA SER A 122 -6.64 -17.17 -7.12
C SER A 122 -5.95 -16.71 -5.83
N THR A 123 -4.97 -15.81 -5.92
CA THR A 123 -4.29 -15.24 -4.75
C THR A 123 -5.24 -14.44 -3.88
N LEU A 124 -6.13 -13.62 -4.47
CA LEU A 124 -7.13 -12.86 -3.72
C LEU A 124 -8.15 -13.76 -3.01
N ILE A 125 -8.53 -14.88 -3.63
CA ILE A 125 -9.37 -15.89 -2.97
C ILE A 125 -8.65 -16.47 -1.75
N ASN A 126 -7.39 -16.90 -1.91
CA ASN A 126 -6.60 -17.44 -0.82
C ASN A 126 -6.43 -16.42 0.32
N PHE A 127 -6.16 -15.15 -0.02
CA PHE A 127 -6.01 -14.10 0.97
C PHE A 127 -7.29 -13.89 1.80
N ARG A 128 -8.47 -13.86 1.16
CA ARG A 128 -9.76 -13.74 1.86
C ARG A 128 -10.11 -14.98 2.69
N ASN A 129 -9.71 -16.17 2.24
CA ASN A 129 -9.95 -17.41 3.00
C ASN A 129 -9.10 -17.46 4.28
N GLU A 130 -7.87 -16.93 4.20
CA GLU A 130 -6.96 -16.93 5.33
C GLU A 130 -7.23 -15.78 6.31
N PHE A 131 -7.68 -14.63 5.80
CA PHE A 131 -8.03 -13.45 6.61
C PHE A 131 -9.50 -13.02 6.37
N PRO A 132 -10.49 -13.85 6.78
CA PRO A 132 -11.91 -13.64 6.44
C PRO A 132 -12.56 -12.44 7.16
N ASP A 133 -11.95 -11.98 8.24
CA ASP A 133 -12.39 -10.87 9.09
C ASP A 133 -11.50 -9.62 8.97
N ASP A 134 -10.50 -9.66 8.07
CA ASP A 134 -9.62 -8.53 7.80
C ASP A 134 -10.16 -7.72 6.62
N TYR A 135 -10.38 -6.43 6.83
CA TYR A 135 -10.91 -5.55 5.79
C TYR A 135 -9.97 -5.47 4.57
N ILE A 136 -8.64 -5.59 4.75
CA ILE A 136 -7.67 -5.43 3.65
C ILE A 136 -7.86 -6.50 2.59
N ALA A 137 -8.16 -7.74 2.98
CA ALA A 137 -8.36 -8.83 2.03
C ALA A 137 -9.52 -8.54 1.06
N PHE A 138 -10.60 -7.93 1.57
CA PHE A 138 -11.76 -7.53 0.76
C PHE A 138 -11.53 -6.20 0.02
N TYR A 139 -10.87 -5.24 0.66
CA TYR A 139 -10.53 -3.95 0.07
C TYR A 139 -9.64 -4.12 -1.18
N ILE A 140 -8.56 -4.90 -1.06
CA ILE A 140 -7.65 -5.17 -2.18
C ILE A 140 -8.35 -5.98 -3.26
N SER A 141 -9.24 -6.90 -2.88
CA SER A 141 -10.07 -7.64 -3.83
C SER A 141 -10.96 -6.72 -4.65
N ALA A 142 -11.66 -5.78 -4.00
CA ALA A 142 -12.45 -4.78 -4.70
C ALA A 142 -11.56 -3.95 -5.64
N ARG A 143 -10.52 -3.31 -5.10
CA ARG A 143 -9.66 -2.37 -5.85
C ARG A 143 -9.01 -2.99 -7.10
N TYR A 144 -8.42 -4.18 -6.98
CA TYR A 144 -7.75 -4.79 -8.13
C TYR A 144 -8.71 -5.43 -9.12
N LEU A 145 -9.87 -5.91 -8.67
CA LEU A 145 -10.83 -6.53 -9.57
C LEU A 145 -11.72 -5.50 -10.28
N THR A 146 -11.88 -4.27 -9.80
CA THR A 146 -12.66 -3.21 -10.48
C THR A 146 -12.25 -3.02 -11.94
N LYS A 147 -10.94 -3.13 -12.27
CA LYS A 147 -10.44 -2.96 -13.65
C LYS A 147 -10.30 -4.27 -14.44
N ILE A 148 -10.63 -5.41 -13.84
CA ILE A 148 -10.35 -6.75 -14.40
C ILE A 148 -11.63 -7.59 -14.54
N ASN A 149 -12.57 -7.43 -13.62
CA ASN A 149 -13.77 -8.24 -13.53
C ASN A 149 -14.99 -7.43 -13.98
N THR A 150 -15.92 -8.10 -14.65
CA THR A 150 -17.16 -7.50 -15.15
C THR A 150 -18.35 -7.78 -14.22
N ASP A 151 -18.18 -8.65 -13.21
CA ASP A 151 -19.20 -8.91 -12.21
C ASP A 151 -19.23 -7.78 -11.17
N ILE A 152 -20.01 -6.75 -11.49
CA ILE A 152 -20.20 -5.55 -10.68
C ILE A 152 -20.77 -5.90 -9.29
N GLN A 153 -21.75 -6.80 -9.20
CA GLN A 153 -22.37 -7.14 -7.92
C GLN A 153 -21.37 -7.80 -6.97
N LEU A 154 -20.52 -8.67 -7.49
CA LEU A 154 -19.45 -9.27 -6.71
C LEU A 154 -18.46 -8.21 -6.19
N LEU A 155 -18.07 -7.25 -7.04
CA LEU A 155 -17.16 -6.16 -6.65
C LEU A 155 -17.77 -5.28 -5.55
N THR A 156 -19.02 -4.86 -5.71
CA THR A 156 -19.76 -4.10 -4.68
C THR A 156 -19.81 -4.88 -3.37
N SER A 157 -20.09 -6.19 -3.40
CA SER A 157 -20.13 -7.01 -2.19
C SER A 157 -18.79 -7.07 -1.43
N PHE A 158 -17.66 -7.06 -2.14
CA PHE A 158 -16.34 -6.98 -1.51
C PHE A 158 -16.09 -5.61 -0.91
N ALA A 159 -16.46 -4.53 -1.60
CA ALA A 159 -16.32 -3.17 -1.08
C ALA A 159 -17.20 -2.94 0.17
N GLU A 160 -18.45 -3.41 0.16
CA GLU A 160 -19.36 -3.36 1.31
C GLU A 160 -18.81 -4.14 2.51
N LYS A 161 -18.33 -5.37 2.27
CA LYS A 161 -17.73 -6.17 3.33
C LYS A 161 -16.47 -5.52 3.89
N ALA A 162 -15.60 -4.97 3.04
CA ALA A 162 -14.42 -4.24 3.47
C ALA A 162 -14.79 -3.03 4.35
N HIS A 163 -15.76 -2.22 3.89
CA HIS A 163 -16.19 -1.03 4.64
C HIS A 163 -16.78 -1.40 6.00
N LYS A 164 -17.65 -2.41 6.05
CA LYS A 164 -18.21 -2.91 7.32
C LYS A 164 -17.12 -3.41 8.29
N LEU A 165 -16.13 -4.16 7.79
CA LEU A 165 -15.04 -4.69 8.62
C LEU A 165 -14.09 -3.60 9.10
N SER A 166 -13.91 -2.52 8.33
CA SER A 166 -12.96 -1.44 8.66
C SER A 166 -13.24 -0.75 10.01
N TYR A 167 -14.48 -0.81 10.51
CA TYR A 167 -14.85 -0.28 11.83
C TYR A 167 -14.70 -1.28 12.98
N LYS A 168 -14.60 -2.58 12.68
CA LYS A 168 -14.73 -3.67 13.67
C LYS A 168 -13.59 -4.68 13.66
N TYR A 169 -12.62 -4.54 12.78
CA TYR A 169 -11.50 -5.47 12.69
C TYR A 169 -10.53 -5.31 13.88
N SER A 170 -9.95 -6.43 14.30
CA SER A 170 -9.04 -6.49 15.44
C SER A 170 -7.59 -6.41 14.98
N LYS A 171 -6.73 -5.81 15.82
CA LYS A 171 -5.29 -5.82 15.60
C LYS A 171 -4.79 -7.26 15.55
N LEU A 172 -4.02 -7.60 14.51
CA LEU A 172 -3.39 -8.90 14.41
C LEU A 172 -2.30 -9.06 15.48
N LYS A 173 -2.12 -10.30 15.97
CA LYS A 173 -1.04 -10.60 16.93
C LYS A 173 0.31 -10.19 16.33
N PHE A 174 1.13 -9.54 17.15
CA PHE A 174 2.47 -9.01 16.82
C PHE A 174 2.51 -7.89 15.79
N TYR A 175 1.36 -7.40 15.32
CA TYR A 175 1.33 -6.21 14.48
C TYR A 175 1.75 -4.98 15.28
N PRO A 176 2.67 -4.13 14.78
CA PRO A 176 3.16 -2.97 15.51
C PRO A 176 2.05 -2.01 15.92
N GLU A 177 2.10 -1.48 17.14
CA GLU A 177 1.05 -0.62 17.70
C GLU A 177 0.91 0.71 16.95
N GLU A 178 2.03 1.30 16.53
CA GLU A 178 2.06 2.57 15.82
C GLU A 178 1.44 2.42 14.42
N GLN A 179 1.80 1.33 13.72
CA GLN A 179 1.22 1.01 12.42
C GLN A 179 -0.28 0.72 12.55
N TRP A 180 -0.68 0.00 13.59
CA TRP A 180 -2.08 -0.25 13.89
C TRP A 180 -2.87 1.04 14.12
N ALA A 181 -2.32 1.98 14.89
CA ALA A 181 -2.97 3.24 15.18
C ALA A 181 -3.25 4.07 13.92
N LEU A 182 -2.30 4.11 12.97
CA LEU A 182 -2.46 4.76 11.67
C LEU A 182 -3.51 4.02 10.80
N GLU A 183 -3.38 2.69 10.70
CA GLU A 183 -4.25 1.85 9.86
C GLU A 183 -5.70 1.93 10.32
N LYS A 184 -5.96 1.88 11.63
CA LYS A 184 -7.31 1.94 12.21
C LYS A 184 -8.06 3.22 11.82
N ARG A 185 -7.39 4.37 11.77
CA ARG A 185 -8.00 5.65 11.36
C ARG A 185 -8.15 5.74 9.85
N SER A 186 -7.19 5.18 9.11
CA SER A 186 -7.21 5.14 7.65
C SER A 186 -8.26 4.20 7.05
N ALA A 187 -8.60 3.09 7.73
CA ALA A 187 -9.36 2.00 7.14
C ALA A 187 -10.80 2.40 6.71
N PRO A 188 -11.59 3.12 7.53
CA PRO A 188 -12.93 3.58 7.12
C PRO A 188 -12.89 4.49 5.90
N VAL A 189 -11.91 5.41 5.84
CA VAL A 189 -11.76 6.38 4.76
C VAL A 189 -11.42 5.67 3.43
N LYS A 190 -10.40 4.79 3.45
CA LYS A 190 -10.00 4.04 2.25
C LYS A 190 -11.11 3.14 1.71
N THR A 191 -11.84 2.47 2.60
CA THR A 191 -12.91 1.55 2.19
C THR A 191 -14.16 2.28 1.73
N ALA A 192 -14.48 3.44 2.30
CA ALA A 192 -15.57 4.28 1.85
C ALA A 192 -15.35 4.80 0.42
N ALA A 193 -14.12 5.23 0.10
CA ALA A 193 -13.79 5.72 -1.24
C ALA A 193 -14.02 4.65 -2.33
N ILE A 194 -13.54 3.42 -2.12
CA ILE A 194 -13.76 2.33 -3.10
C ILE A 194 -15.24 1.91 -3.16
N LEU A 195 -15.96 1.95 -2.04
CA LEU A 195 -17.39 1.63 -2.02
C LEU A 195 -18.21 2.70 -2.76
N ALA A 196 -17.88 3.97 -2.57
CA ALA A 196 -18.48 5.07 -3.31
C ALA A 196 -18.19 4.99 -4.81
N GLU A 197 -16.97 4.61 -5.23
CA GLU A 197 -16.64 4.30 -6.62
C GLU A 197 -17.62 3.26 -7.19
N GLN A 198 -17.80 2.12 -6.49
CA GLN A 198 -18.72 1.06 -6.95
C GLN A 198 -20.19 1.51 -6.99
N TYR A 199 -20.65 2.28 -6.01
CA TYR A 199 -22.01 2.82 -6.05
C TYR A 199 -22.21 3.84 -7.15
N CYS A 200 -21.23 4.71 -7.43
CA CYS A 200 -21.30 5.64 -8.55
C CYS A 200 -21.33 4.90 -9.90
N ASP A 201 -20.53 3.85 -10.07
CA ASP A 201 -20.55 3.00 -11.28
C ASP A 201 -21.93 2.33 -11.49
N ASN A 202 -22.67 2.09 -10.39
CA ASN A 202 -24.02 1.52 -10.41
C ASN A 202 -25.15 2.57 -10.51
N ASN A 203 -24.80 3.86 -10.59
CA ASN A 203 -25.75 4.98 -10.48
C ASN A 203 -26.48 5.07 -9.13
N GLU A 204 -25.93 4.48 -8.08
CA GLU A 204 -26.45 4.51 -6.70
C GLU A 204 -25.88 5.70 -5.91
N TYR A 205 -25.98 6.91 -6.48
CA TYR A 205 -25.32 8.12 -5.99
C TYR A 205 -25.71 8.51 -4.55
N GLU A 206 -26.96 8.28 -4.16
CA GLU A 206 -27.45 8.58 -2.81
C GLU A 206 -26.75 7.73 -1.75
N LYS A 207 -26.54 6.43 -2.03
CA LYS A 207 -25.80 5.54 -1.12
C LYS A 207 -24.34 5.94 -0.99
N ALA A 208 -23.72 6.29 -2.12
CA ALA A 208 -22.35 6.80 -2.13
C ALA A 208 -22.24 8.07 -1.27
N GLU A 209 -23.14 9.03 -1.45
CA GLU A 209 -23.14 10.28 -0.71
C GLU A 209 -23.26 10.06 0.80
N ILE A 210 -24.20 9.23 1.26
CA ILE A 210 -24.40 8.92 2.68
C ILE A 210 -23.10 8.44 3.32
N ILE A 211 -22.44 7.44 2.73
CA ILE A 211 -21.22 6.86 3.29
C ILE A 211 -20.06 7.85 3.30
N LEU A 212 -19.94 8.66 2.25
CA LEU A 212 -18.89 9.69 2.17
C LEU A 212 -19.09 10.76 3.26
N GLN A 213 -20.34 11.18 3.53
CA GLN A 213 -20.64 12.14 4.59
C GLN A 213 -20.41 11.54 5.99
N GLU A 214 -20.84 10.31 6.24
CA GLU A 214 -20.60 9.60 7.51
C GLU A 214 -19.10 9.53 7.85
N VAL A 215 -18.26 9.30 6.84
CA VAL A 215 -16.80 9.24 7.00
C VAL A 215 -16.19 10.62 7.25
N ILE A 216 -16.72 11.68 6.66
CA ILE A 216 -16.30 13.06 6.96
C ILE A 216 -16.63 13.40 8.41
N GLU A 217 -17.84 13.09 8.86
CA GLU A 217 -18.32 13.40 10.21
C GLU A 217 -17.57 12.62 11.29
N SER A 218 -17.23 11.35 11.00
CA SER A 218 -16.50 10.47 11.93
C SER A 218 -14.99 10.48 11.74
N ASN A 219 -14.44 11.38 10.91
CA ASN A 219 -13.03 11.41 10.57
C ASN A 219 -12.13 11.60 11.80
N GLN A 220 -11.08 10.77 11.90
CA GLN A 220 -10.09 10.82 12.97
C GLN A 220 -8.66 11.04 12.45
N LEU A 221 -8.49 11.25 11.14
CA LEU A 221 -7.16 11.44 10.53
C LEU A 221 -6.47 12.70 11.06
N GLY A 222 -5.20 12.56 11.41
CA GLY A 222 -4.29 13.65 11.81
C GLY A 222 -3.42 14.12 10.64
N MET A 223 -2.58 15.13 10.91
CA MET A 223 -1.68 15.71 9.90
C MET A 223 -0.58 14.75 9.42
N ASP A 224 -0.24 13.74 10.23
CA ASP A 224 0.81 12.76 9.92
C ASP A 224 0.27 11.49 9.23
N ASP A 225 -1.05 11.40 9.00
CA ASP A 225 -1.63 10.26 8.30
C ASP A 225 -1.39 10.38 6.78
N GLU A 226 -0.87 9.31 6.16
CA GLU A 226 -0.73 9.25 4.70
C GLU A 226 -2.09 9.34 3.99
N THR A 227 -3.13 8.77 4.61
CA THR A 227 -4.50 8.84 4.13
C THR A 227 -5.11 10.18 4.50
N ASN A 228 -5.84 10.78 3.58
CA ASN A 228 -6.61 11.99 3.79
C ASN A 228 -7.98 11.88 3.10
N LEU A 229 -8.75 12.97 3.12
CA LEU A 229 -10.10 13.03 2.55
C LEU A 229 -10.14 13.39 1.06
N CYS A 230 -9.01 13.42 0.35
CA CYS A 230 -8.96 13.81 -1.07
C CYS A 230 -9.86 12.94 -1.95
N GLU A 231 -9.77 11.60 -1.83
CA GLU A 231 -10.60 10.67 -2.62
C GLU A 231 -12.08 10.78 -2.23
N ILE A 232 -12.38 11.08 -0.96
CA ILE A 232 -13.75 11.29 -0.47
C ILE A 232 -14.38 12.52 -1.13
N TYR A 233 -13.69 13.66 -1.08
CA TYR A 233 -14.16 14.89 -1.71
C TYR A 233 -14.22 14.77 -3.23
N PHE A 234 -13.31 14.04 -3.86
CA PHE A 234 -13.37 13.78 -5.29
C PHE A 234 -14.67 13.05 -5.68
N TRP A 235 -15.06 12.00 -4.95
CA TRP A 235 -16.31 11.29 -5.24
C TRP A 235 -17.54 12.15 -5.00
N LEU A 236 -17.55 12.98 -3.95
CA LEU A 236 -18.62 13.97 -3.74
C LEU A 236 -18.70 14.97 -4.91
N ALA A 237 -17.57 15.43 -5.43
CA ALA A 237 -17.55 16.30 -6.61
C ALA A 237 -18.17 15.60 -7.84
N LYS A 238 -17.81 14.33 -8.08
CA LYS A 238 -18.38 13.52 -9.17
C LYS A 238 -19.89 13.31 -9.05
N ILE A 239 -20.38 13.08 -7.83
CA ILE A 239 -21.82 12.94 -7.55
C ILE A 239 -22.55 14.26 -7.87
N ARG A 240 -22.00 15.40 -7.44
CA ARG A 240 -22.59 16.71 -7.71
C ARG A 240 -22.57 17.08 -9.20
N GLU A 241 -21.51 16.72 -9.94
CA GLU A 241 -21.50 16.85 -11.40
C GLU A 241 -22.67 16.09 -12.04
N GLN A 242 -22.95 14.85 -11.61
CA GLN A 242 -24.07 14.06 -12.14
C GLN A 242 -25.44 14.65 -11.80
N GLN A 243 -25.54 15.34 -10.67
CA GLN A 243 -26.76 16.04 -10.24
C GLN A 243 -26.93 17.42 -10.91
N ASN A 244 -25.98 17.84 -11.75
CA ASN A 244 -25.90 19.20 -12.31
C ASN A 244 -25.80 20.31 -11.26
N ASP A 245 -25.30 20.00 -10.05
CA ASP A 245 -24.97 20.98 -9.02
C ASP A 245 -23.51 21.42 -9.18
N GLU A 246 -23.29 22.30 -10.16
CA GLU A 246 -21.97 22.79 -10.53
C GLU A 246 -21.25 23.48 -9.37
N LYS A 247 -21.97 24.27 -8.56
CA LYS A 247 -21.38 25.00 -7.44
C LYS A 247 -20.83 24.03 -6.40
N ALA A 248 -21.60 23.01 -6.01
CA ALA A 248 -21.14 22.02 -5.05
C ALA A 248 -20.04 21.12 -5.63
N ALA A 249 -20.10 20.81 -6.93
CA ALA A 249 -19.05 20.05 -7.61
C ALA A 249 -17.69 20.76 -7.54
N ILE A 250 -17.67 22.07 -7.78
CA ILE A 250 -16.46 22.90 -7.68
C ILE A 250 -15.97 22.94 -6.23
N ASP A 251 -16.86 23.18 -5.26
CA ASP A 251 -16.47 23.26 -3.85
C ASP A 251 -15.81 21.96 -3.36
N TYR A 252 -16.36 20.80 -3.72
CA TYR A 252 -15.75 19.51 -3.39
C TYR A 252 -14.48 19.23 -4.20
N ALA A 253 -14.40 19.62 -5.47
CA ALA A 253 -13.18 19.49 -6.25
C ALA A 253 -12.03 20.31 -5.63
N LEU A 254 -12.32 21.53 -5.16
CA LEU A 254 -11.36 22.36 -4.44
C LEU A 254 -10.90 21.71 -3.14
N LYS A 255 -11.83 21.18 -2.32
CA LYS A 255 -11.48 20.43 -1.11
C LYS A 255 -10.59 19.22 -1.41
N ALA A 256 -10.85 18.50 -2.49
CA ALA A 256 -10.00 17.39 -2.93
C ALA A 256 -8.59 17.86 -3.34
N ILE A 257 -8.48 18.97 -4.08
CA ILE A 257 -7.20 19.54 -4.50
C ILE A 257 -6.38 20.00 -3.29
N ILE A 258 -7.02 20.69 -2.33
CA ILE A 258 -6.38 21.17 -1.09
C ILE A 258 -5.92 20.00 -0.22
N ALA A 259 -6.73 18.95 -0.09
CA ALA A 259 -6.35 17.76 0.66
C ALA A 259 -5.14 17.03 0.04
N GLY A 260 -5.05 17.00 -1.30
CA GLY A 260 -3.94 16.39 -2.04
C GLY A 260 -3.93 14.86 -1.97
N ASP A 261 -3.22 14.17 -2.86
CA ASP A 261 -2.90 12.75 -2.71
C ASP A 261 -1.42 12.48 -3.02
N SER A 262 -0.82 11.50 -2.33
CA SER A 262 0.63 11.25 -2.37
C SER A 262 1.17 10.90 -3.76
N ARG A 263 0.30 10.48 -4.69
CA ARG A 263 0.64 10.13 -6.07
C ARG A 263 0.13 11.14 -7.10
N ASN A 264 -0.57 12.19 -6.66
CA ASN A 264 -1.20 13.19 -7.51
C ASN A 264 -2.10 12.59 -8.61
N TYR A 265 -2.78 11.47 -8.31
CA TYR A 265 -3.72 10.84 -9.24
C TYR A 265 -5.12 11.44 -9.09
N ILE A 266 -5.62 11.50 -7.86
CA ILE A 266 -6.96 12.00 -7.56
C ILE A 266 -6.98 13.53 -7.61
N THR A 267 -5.98 14.20 -7.07
CA THR A 267 -5.82 15.66 -7.16
C THR A 267 -5.84 16.11 -8.61
N ARG A 268 -5.15 15.40 -9.50
CA ARG A 268 -5.19 15.67 -10.94
C ARG A 268 -6.57 15.46 -11.55
N ALA A 269 -7.30 14.42 -11.12
CA ALA A 269 -8.66 14.17 -11.58
C ALA A 269 -9.64 15.25 -11.11
N ALA A 270 -9.57 15.66 -9.84
CA ALA A 270 -10.35 16.77 -9.27
C ALA A 270 -10.04 18.09 -9.98
N ASN A 271 -8.76 18.38 -10.29
CA ASN A 271 -8.37 19.58 -11.02
C ASN A 271 -8.97 19.62 -12.44
N ARG A 272 -9.29 18.48 -13.07
CA ARG A 272 -9.99 18.48 -14.36
C ARG A 272 -11.41 19.01 -14.24
N ILE A 273 -12.12 18.71 -13.15
CA ILE A 273 -13.47 19.24 -12.87
C ILE A 273 -13.40 20.75 -12.77
N LEU A 274 -12.44 21.27 -11.99
CA LEU A 274 -12.22 22.71 -11.87
C LEU A 274 -11.90 23.36 -13.22
N LYS A 275 -11.00 22.76 -14.02
CA LYS A 275 -10.61 23.30 -15.34
C LYS A 275 -11.77 23.33 -16.34
N LEU A 276 -12.68 22.37 -16.30
CA LEU A 276 -13.88 22.40 -17.15
C LEU A 276 -14.72 23.65 -16.84
N TYR A 277 -14.85 24.00 -15.56
CA TYR A 277 -15.56 25.20 -15.14
C TYR A 277 -14.83 26.49 -15.53
N THR A 278 -13.55 26.60 -15.19
CA THR A 278 -12.79 27.83 -15.45
C THR A 278 -12.63 28.10 -16.95
N HIS A 279 -12.56 27.05 -17.78
CA HIS A 279 -12.58 27.18 -19.23
C HIS A 279 -13.92 27.70 -19.75
N ARG A 280 -15.05 27.28 -19.18
CA ARG A 280 -16.37 27.82 -19.56
C ARG A 280 -16.52 29.30 -19.21
N LEU A 281 -15.83 29.75 -18.16
CA LEU A 281 -15.80 31.15 -17.74
C LEU A 281 -14.74 31.99 -18.48
N ASP A 282 -13.96 31.38 -19.38
CA ASP A 282 -12.87 32.02 -20.13
C ASP A 282 -11.82 32.71 -19.22
N LEU A 283 -11.52 32.09 -18.08
CA LEU A 283 -10.54 32.61 -17.13
C LEU A 283 -9.11 32.28 -17.57
N SER A 284 -8.24 33.28 -17.55
CA SER A 284 -6.78 33.11 -17.66
C SER A 284 -6.19 32.45 -16.40
N GLU A 285 -4.97 31.91 -16.48
CA GLU A 285 -4.32 31.25 -15.33
C GLU A 285 -4.21 32.13 -14.05
N PRO A 286 -3.89 33.43 -14.12
CA PRO A 286 -3.96 34.31 -12.96
C PRO A 286 -5.37 34.43 -12.37
N GLU A 287 -6.39 34.54 -13.22
CA GLU A 287 -7.79 34.65 -12.80
C GLU A 287 -8.31 33.34 -12.19
N VAL A 288 -7.83 32.18 -12.67
CA VAL A 288 -8.10 30.87 -12.03
C VAL A 288 -7.54 30.84 -10.62
N THR A 289 -6.31 31.33 -10.42
CA THR A 289 -5.67 31.38 -9.10
C THR A 289 -6.45 32.30 -8.16
N GLU A 290 -6.82 33.49 -8.62
CA GLU A 290 -7.65 34.43 -7.85
C GLU A 290 -9.03 33.85 -7.53
N PHE A 291 -9.66 33.17 -8.50
CA PHE A 291 -10.92 32.47 -8.30
C PHE A 291 -10.81 31.44 -7.17
N ILE A 292 -9.77 30.59 -7.20
CA ILE A 292 -9.53 29.59 -6.15
C ILE A 292 -9.37 30.27 -4.79
N HIS A 293 -8.51 31.28 -4.69
CA HIS A 293 -8.27 31.99 -3.42
C HIS A 293 -9.54 32.60 -2.85
N ASN A 294 -10.37 33.21 -3.69
CA ASN A 294 -11.64 33.80 -3.28
C ASN A 294 -12.63 32.72 -2.80
N GLN A 295 -12.74 31.59 -3.51
CA GLN A 295 -13.61 30.48 -3.09
C GLN A 295 -13.17 29.86 -1.75
N THR A 296 -11.86 29.74 -1.53
CA THR A 296 -11.30 29.13 -0.32
C THR A 296 -11.09 30.12 0.82
N ASN A 297 -11.39 31.41 0.60
CA ASN A 297 -11.04 32.51 1.49
C ASN A 297 -9.56 32.48 1.93
N TYR A 298 -8.66 32.17 0.98
CA TYR A 298 -7.24 32.04 1.25
C TYR A 298 -6.57 33.42 1.28
N SER A 299 -5.90 33.72 2.39
CA SER A 299 -5.18 34.98 2.61
C SER A 299 -3.71 34.76 3.02
N GLY A 300 -3.21 33.54 2.83
CA GLY A 300 -1.84 33.15 3.19
C GLY A 300 -0.79 33.52 2.13
N PRO A 301 0.47 33.10 2.34
CA PRO A 301 1.57 33.39 1.43
C PRO A 301 1.40 32.66 0.09
N VAL A 302 1.48 33.41 -1.01
CA VAL A 302 1.52 32.87 -2.37
C VAL A 302 2.97 32.76 -2.82
N PHE A 303 3.39 31.55 -3.18
CA PHE A 303 4.72 31.30 -3.76
C PHE A 303 4.68 31.48 -5.28
N SER A 304 5.73 32.08 -5.85
CA SER A 304 5.90 32.19 -7.29
C SER A 304 6.97 31.21 -7.76
N ASP A 305 6.70 30.51 -8.86
CA ASP A 305 7.70 29.65 -9.49
C ASP A 305 8.80 30.50 -10.13
N VAL A 306 10.01 30.42 -9.57
CA VAL A 306 11.21 31.10 -10.04
C VAL A 306 12.20 30.13 -10.70
N SER A 307 11.81 28.87 -10.93
CA SER A 307 12.70 27.83 -11.45
C SER A 307 13.30 28.24 -12.79
N GLN A 308 12.50 28.81 -13.68
CA GLN A 308 12.97 29.29 -14.99
C GLN A 308 13.96 30.45 -14.86
N SER A 309 13.69 31.44 -14.00
CA SER A 309 14.55 32.61 -13.81
C SER A 309 15.87 32.25 -13.11
N LEU A 310 15.85 31.21 -12.26
CA LEU A 310 17.02 30.70 -11.55
C LEU A 310 17.79 29.60 -12.30
N TRP A 311 17.45 29.33 -13.56
CA TRP A 311 18.08 28.33 -14.45
C TRP A 311 17.89 26.87 -14.01
N LEU A 312 16.85 26.61 -13.21
CA LEU A 312 16.43 25.28 -12.77
C LEU A 312 15.24 24.72 -13.55
N GLY A 313 14.65 25.46 -14.50
CA GLY A 313 13.40 25.06 -15.19
C GLY A 313 13.44 23.73 -15.97
N LYS A 314 14.63 23.16 -16.21
CA LYS A 314 14.81 21.83 -16.84
C LYS A 314 15.48 20.81 -15.91
N VAL A 315 15.71 21.17 -14.64
CA VAL A 315 16.37 20.31 -13.66
C VAL A 315 15.31 19.44 -13.00
N ASN A 316 15.44 18.13 -13.17
CA ASN A 316 14.57 17.13 -12.54
C ASN A 316 15.39 16.26 -11.58
N GLY A 317 14.80 15.90 -10.44
CA GLY A 317 15.39 14.99 -9.46
C GLY A 317 14.37 14.39 -8.51
N GLY A 318 14.66 13.19 -8.01
CA GLY A 318 13.84 12.50 -7.01
C GLY A 318 14.37 12.67 -5.58
N ARG A 319 15.59 13.19 -5.41
CA ARG A 319 16.19 13.53 -4.12
C ARG A 319 16.91 14.87 -4.23
N VAL A 320 16.75 15.71 -3.21
CA VAL A 320 17.38 17.02 -3.13
C VAL A 320 18.02 17.15 -1.74
N SER A 321 19.19 17.76 -1.69
CA SER A 321 19.82 18.24 -0.47
C SER A 321 20.33 19.66 -0.72
N TRP A 322 20.46 20.46 0.32
CA TRP A 322 21.02 21.82 0.21
C TRP A 322 22.10 22.04 1.26
N GLY A 323 22.96 23.02 1.00
CA GLY A 323 23.98 23.48 1.92
C GLY A 323 25.06 24.28 1.19
N ASP A 324 25.74 25.15 1.91
CA ASP A 324 26.84 25.97 1.42
C ASP A 324 28.13 25.14 1.28
N TYR A 325 28.38 24.55 0.10
CA TYR A 325 29.50 23.61 -0.06
C TYR A 325 30.86 24.32 -0.16
N ASN A 326 30.85 25.61 -0.50
CA ASN A 326 32.07 26.41 -0.69
C ASN A 326 32.28 27.48 0.40
N ASN A 327 31.43 27.52 1.42
CA ASN A 327 31.42 28.50 2.51
C ASN A 327 31.33 29.95 2.02
N ASP A 328 30.56 30.22 0.95
CA ASP A 328 30.38 31.58 0.41
C ASP A 328 29.17 32.34 1.00
N GLY A 329 28.45 31.69 1.91
CA GLY A 329 27.29 32.21 2.62
C GLY A 329 25.96 31.98 1.88
N PHE A 330 25.96 31.25 0.77
CA PHE A 330 24.74 30.94 0.00
C PHE A 330 24.53 29.43 -0.12
N ASP A 331 23.35 28.95 0.27
CA ASP A 331 23.02 27.53 0.16
C ASP A 331 22.96 27.09 -1.32
N ASP A 332 23.71 26.03 -1.63
CA ASP A 332 23.75 25.34 -2.90
C ASP A 332 22.77 24.16 -2.92
N ILE A 333 22.55 23.56 -4.09
CA ILE A 333 21.61 22.45 -4.27
C ILE A 333 22.32 21.23 -4.83
N LEU A 334 22.16 20.07 -4.19
CA LEU A 334 22.59 18.76 -4.69
C LEU A 334 21.36 17.94 -5.09
N VAL A 335 21.30 17.55 -6.36
CA VAL A 335 20.21 16.76 -6.95
C VAL A 335 20.66 15.33 -7.19
N ASN A 336 19.85 14.37 -6.75
CA ASN A 336 20.07 12.92 -6.84
C ASN A 336 21.41 12.41 -6.29
N GLY A 337 22.09 13.22 -5.46
CA GLY A 337 23.40 12.90 -4.92
C GLY A 337 24.55 12.96 -5.93
N CYS A 338 24.30 13.45 -7.16
CA CYS A 338 25.33 13.47 -8.21
C CYS A 338 25.44 14.81 -8.97
N ARG A 339 24.42 15.67 -8.93
CA ARG A 339 24.43 16.95 -9.67
C ARG A 339 24.40 18.12 -8.69
N LEU A 340 25.50 18.85 -8.60
CA LEU A 340 25.70 19.99 -7.71
C LEU A 340 25.45 21.29 -8.49
N PHE A 341 24.57 22.10 -7.95
CA PHE A 341 24.18 23.40 -8.48
C PHE A 341 24.62 24.47 -7.49
N ARG A 342 25.67 25.21 -7.85
CA ARG A 342 26.16 26.31 -7.03
C ARG A 342 25.21 27.51 -7.12
N ASN A 343 24.84 28.06 -5.99
CA ASN A 343 24.10 29.31 -5.86
C ASN A 343 25.01 30.50 -6.17
N MET A 344 24.70 31.24 -7.23
CA MET A 344 25.48 32.40 -7.65
C MET A 344 25.03 33.65 -6.87
N LYS A 345 25.17 33.61 -5.54
CA LYS A 345 24.83 34.71 -4.62
C LYS A 345 23.39 35.21 -4.74
N GLY A 346 22.45 34.27 -4.83
CA GLY A 346 21.01 34.53 -4.95
C GLY A 346 20.53 34.91 -6.36
N LYS A 347 21.41 34.91 -7.38
CA LYS A 347 21.04 35.32 -8.74
C LYS A 347 20.49 34.18 -9.60
N PHE A 348 21.15 33.04 -9.60
CA PHE A 348 20.79 31.83 -10.35
C PHE A 348 21.61 30.65 -9.84
N PHE A 349 21.26 29.44 -10.27
CA PHE A 349 22.01 28.23 -9.97
C PHE A 349 22.83 27.77 -11.19
N LEU A 350 24.11 27.49 -10.98
CA LEU A 350 25.02 26.96 -12.00
C LEU A 350 25.39 25.52 -11.67
N GLU A 351 25.13 24.59 -12.59
CA GLU A 351 25.62 23.22 -12.44
C GLU A 351 27.16 23.21 -12.51
N VAL A 352 27.81 22.72 -11.46
CA VAL A 352 29.28 22.65 -11.31
C VAL A 352 29.80 21.21 -11.29
N THR A 353 28.90 20.22 -11.37
CA THR A 353 29.30 18.83 -11.63
C THR A 353 29.78 18.70 -13.08
N GLN A 354 30.96 18.13 -13.29
CA GLN A 354 31.43 17.76 -14.63
C GLN A 354 30.67 16.54 -15.15
N ALA A 355 30.35 16.55 -16.45
CA ALA A 355 29.74 15.42 -17.15
C ALA A 355 30.71 14.25 -17.34
#